data_AF-A0A0B6XSP1-F1
#
_entry.id   AF-A0A0B6XSP1-F1
#
_cell.length_a   1.000
_cell.length_b   1.000
_cell.length_c   1.000
_cell.angle_alpha   90.00
_cell.angle_beta   90.00
_cell.angle_gamma   90.00
#
_symmetry.space_group_name_H-M   'P 1'
#
loop_
_entity.id
_entity.type
_entity.pdbx_description
1 polymer ?
#
loop_
_entity_poly.entity_id
_entity_poly.type
_entity_poly.pdbx_seq_one_letter_code
_entity_poly.pdbx_strand_id
1 'polypeptide(L)' 'RTRHAACPVLLGVKWVSNKWIHELGQEVRRPCGLTPSVQERFVGDLGGPEPRNAPNFRS' A
#
# COMPACT_ATOMS: atom_id res chain seq x y z
N ARG A 1 -1.89 2.06 1.74
CA ARG A 1 -0.77 2.66 0.95
C ARG A 1 0.15 1.54 0.48
N THR A 2 0.63 1.57 -0.76
CA THR A 2 1.52 0.53 -1.30
C THR A 2 2.93 0.68 -0.71
N ARG A 3 3.41 -0.33 0.01
CA ARG A 3 4.85 -0.48 0.27
C ARG A 3 5.41 -1.29 -0.88
N HIS A 4 6.32 -0.71 -1.65
CA HIS A 4 6.93 -1.38 -2.79
C HIS A 4 8.41 -1.05 -2.83
N ALA A 5 9.20 -2.06 -3.18
CA ALA A 5 10.61 -1.92 -3.50
C ALA A 5 10.88 -2.76 -4.75
N ALA A 6 11.88 -2.33 -5.52
CA ALA A 6 12.40 -3.15 -6.60
C ALA A 6 13.58 -3.97 -6.09
N CYS A 7 13.66 -5.25 -6.48
CA CYS A 7 14.87 -6.04 -6.27
C CYS A 7 16.06 -5.47 -7.06
N PRO A 8 17.29 -5.57 -6.54
CA PRO A 8 18.50 -5.14 -7.24
C PRO A 8 18.73 -5.98 -8.51
N VAL A 9 19.38 -5.39 -9.52
CA VAL A 9 19.84 -6.11 -10.70
C VAL A 9 21.21 -6.71 -10.38
N LEU A 10 21.30 -8.03 -10.23
CA LEU A 10 22.56 -8.71 -9.94
C LEU A 10 23.37 -9.02 -11.22
N LEU A 11 22.69 -9.27 -12.33
CA LEU A 11 23.26 -9.53 -13.66
C LEU A 11 22.28 -9.03 -14.75
N GLY A 12 22.81 -8.57 -15.89
CA GLY A 12 22.00 -8.13 -17.04
C GLY A 12 21.41 -6.72 -16.91
N VAL A 13 20.29 -6.46 -17.59
CA VAL A 13 19.64 -5.14 -17.66
C VAL A 13 18.15 -5.25 -17.34
N LYS A 14 17.64 -4.35 -16.52
CA LYS A 14 16.21 -4.25 -16.18
C LYS A 14 15.65 -2.93 -16.68
N TRP A 15 14.66 -3.00 -17.56
CA TRP A 15 13.89 -1.85 -18.03
C TRP A 15 12.63 -1.69 -17.20
N VAL A 16 12.31 -0.44 -16.82
CA VAL A 16 11.12 -0.10 -16.04
C VAL A 16 10.45 1.11 -16.69
N SER A 17 9.13 1.04 -16.89
CA SER A 17 8.31 2.17 -17.33
C SER A 17 7.22 2.42 -16.30
N ASN A 18 7.29 3.57 -15.65
CA ASN A 18 6.31 3.98 -14.65
C ASN A 18 5.28 4.90 -15.30
N LYS A 19 4.00 4.58 -15.12
CA LYS A 19 2.89 5.48 -15.47
C LYS A 19 2.10 5.81 -14.22
N TRP A 20 2.00 7.10 -13.93
CA TRP A 20 1.12 7.60 -12.87
C TRP A 20 -0.19 8.05 -13.49
N ILE A 21 -1.30 7.66 -12.86
CA ILE A 21 -2.64 8.07 -13.27
C ILE A 21 -3.12 9.09 -12.25
N HIS A 22 -3.50 10.26 -12.73
CA HIS A 22 -4.08 11.31 -11.90
C HIS A 22 -5.59 11.09 -11.85
N GLU A 23 -6.09 10.71 -10.68
CA GLU A 23 -7.51 10.56 -10.38
C GLU A 23 -7.81 11.41 -9.14
N LEU A 24 -8.92 12.17 -9.18
CA LEU A 24 -9.36 13.01 -8.07
C LEU A 24 -10.05 12.17 -6.98
N GLY A 25 -9.95 12.58 -5.71
CA GLY A 25 -10.67 11.95 -4.59
C GLY A 25 -9.98 10.74 -3.96
N GLN A 26 -8.76 10.38 -4.40
CA GLN A 26 -7.96 9.31 -3.78
C GLN A 26 -7.51 9.68 -2.35
N GLU A 27 -7.37 10.98 -2.07
CA GLU A 27 -7.08 11.53 -0.76
C GLU A 27 -8.18 11.31 0.27
N VAL A 28 -9.44 11.24 -0.17
CA VAL A 28 -10.61 11.01 0.69
C VAL A 28 -10.91 9.51 0.79
N ARG A 29 -10.74 8.77 -0.32
CA ARG A 29 -10.96 7.32 -0.37
C ARG A 29 -9.97 6.52 0.49
N ARG A 30 -8.74 7.00 0.64
CA ARG A 30 -7.68 6.34 1.43
C ARG A 30 -7.00 7.35 2.35
N PRO A 31 -7.63 7.69 3.50
CA PRO A 31 -7.09 8.69 4.42
C PRO A 31 -5.71 8.28 4.94
N CYS A 32 -4.84 9.26 5.16
CA CYS A 32 -3.56 9.00 5.81
C CYS A 32 -3.82 8.56 7.26
N GLY A 33 -3.40 7.35 7.60
CA GLY A 33 -3.54 6.85 8.96
C GLY A 33 -2.61 7.61 9.91
N LEU A 34 -3.17 8.18 10.98
CA LEU A 34 -2.41 8.82 12.08
C LEU A 34 -1.60 7.81 12.90
N THR A 35 -2.01 6.54 12.88
CA THR A 35 -1.30 5.43 13.50
C THR A 35 -0.98 4.35 12.46
N PRO A 36 0.08 3.54 12.64
CA PRO A 36 0.49 2.47 11.71
C PRO A 36 -0.52 1.33 11.52
N SER A 37 -1.54 1.22 12.40
CA SER A 37 -2.59 0.22 12.30
C SER A 37 -3.70 0.65 11.33
N VAL A 38 -4.02 1.94 11.25
CA VAL A 38 -5.12 2.45 10.40
C VAL A 38 -4.95 2.08 8.92
N GLN A 39 -3.71 1.94 8.42
CA GLN A 39 -3.43 1.64 7.02
C GLN A 39 -3.86 0.23 6.60
N GLU A 40 -4.05 -0.71 7.53
CA GLU A 40 -4.40 -2.10 7.18
C GLU A 40 -5.89 -2.29 6.89
N ARG A 41 -6.75 -1.37 7.35
CA ARG A 41 -8.17 -1.34 6.97
C ARG A 41 -8.37 -1.23 5.45
N PHE A 42 -7.38 -0.69 4.74
CA PHE A 42 -7.41 -0.40 3.31
C PHE A 42 -6.45 -1.29 2.50
N VAL A 43 -5.97 -2.41 3.08
CA VAL A 43 -5.17 -3.39 2.33
C VAL A 43 -6.10 -4.24 1.47
N GLY A 44 -5.90 -4.20 0.15
CA GLY A 44 -6.60 -5.06 -0.81
C GLY A 44 -8.03 -4.65 -1.19
N ASP A 45 -8.53 -3.48 -0.77
CA ASP A 45 -9.92 -3.01 -1.01
C ASP A 45 -11.04 -3.95 -0.47
N LEU A 46 -10.70 -5.03 0.23
CA LEU A 46 -11.63 -6.05 0.71
C LEU A 46 -12.25 -5.74 2.09
N GLY A 47 -11.93 -4.60 2.71
CA GLY A 47 -12.52 -4.20 4.00
C GLY A 47 -12.20 -5.17 5.15
N GLY A 48 -10.91 -5.37 5.44
CA GLY A 48 -10.47 -6.23 6.54
C GLY A 48 -10.83 -5.71 7.95
N PRO A 49 -10.78 -6.57 8.98
CA PRO A 49 -11.11 -6.19 10.36
C PRO A 49 -10.22 -5.05 10.86
N GLU A 50 -10.78 -4.19 11.69
CA GLU A 50 -10.05 -3.04 12.26
C GLU A 50 -8.90 -3.51 13.17
N PRO A 51 -7.63 -3.24 12.83
CA PRO A 51 -6.51 -3.58 13.70
C PRO A 51 -6.53 -2.62 14.90
N ARG A 52 -6.45 -3.18 16.11
CA ARG A 52 -6.46 -2.39 17.35
C ARG A 52 -5.13 -1.65 17.52
N ASN A 53 -4.07 -2.39 17.85
CA ASN A 53 -2.73 -1.85 18.13
C ASN A 53 -1.60 -2.58 17.39
N ALA A 54 -1.92 -3.62 16.62
CA ALA A 54 -0.94 -4.47 15.95
C ALA A 54 -1.48 -4.93 14.59
N PRO A 55 -0.59 -5.32 13.67
CA PRO A 55 -1.03 -5.72 12.35
C PRO A 55 -1.79 -7.04 12.32
N ASN A 56 -2.78 -7.15 11.44
CA ASN A 56 -3.53 -8.39 11.17
C ASN A 56 -2.68 -9.38 10.36
N PHE A 57 -1.57 -9.86 10.94
CA PHE A 57 -0.67 -10.83 10.30
C PHE A 57 -1.21 -12.26 10.27
N ARG A 58 -2.41 -12.51 10.82
CA ARG A 58 -3.11 -13.80 10.74
C ARG A 58 -4.61 -13.55 10.54
N SER A 59 -5.14 -14.02 9.41
CA SER A 59 -6.55 -14.44 9.31
C SER A 59 -6.68 -15.85 9.85
#